data_AF-A0A7X7KI93-F1
#
_entry.id   AF-A0A7X7KI93-F1
#
_cell.length_a   1.000
_cell.length_b   1.000
_cell.length_c   1.000
_cell.angle_alpha   90.00
_cell.angle_beta   90.00
_cell.angle_gamma   90.00
#
_symmetry.space_group_name_H-M   'P 1'
#
loop_
_entity.id
_entity.type
_entity.pdbx_description
1 polymer ?
#
loop_
_entity_poly.entity_id
_entity_poly.type
_entity_poly.pdbx_seq_one_letter_code
_entity_poly.pdbx_strand_id
1 'polypeptide(L)' 'MNRMNRRNFLQTTCAAGAGLGVSLLGSNYLAAKEAKAVDKLGWRLGLQAWTFHKDTLFEAIDNTAALGLRYIEA' A
#
# COMPACT_ATOMS: atom_id res chain seq x y z
N MET A 1 -9.47 18.56 -49.88
CA MET A 1 -8.28 18.06 -49.16
C MET A 1 -8.16 18.82 -47.85
N ASN A 2 -8.68 18.27 -46.75
CA ASN A 2 -8.85 18.99 -45.49
C ASN A 2 -7.50 19.10 -44.75
N ARG A 3 -6.87 20.28 -44.76
CA ARG A 3 -5.57 20.50 -44.10
C ARG A 3 -5.78 20.72 -42.61
N MET A 4 -5.55 19.69 -41.80
CA MET A 4 -5.46 19.86 -40.35
C MET A 4 -4.15 20.56 -39.98
N ASN A 5 -4.28 21.67 -39.26
CA ASN A 5 -3.16 22.47 -38.78
C ASN A 5 -2.51 21.81 -37.55
N ARG A 6 -1.18 21.85 -37.49
CA ARG A 6 -0.34 21.32 -36.38
C ARG A 6 -0.80 21.72 -34.97
N ARG A 7 -1.40 22.91 -34.84
CA ARG A 7 -1.92 23.43 -33.57
C ARG A 7 -3.19 22.68 -33.11
N ASN A 8 -4.07 22.34 -34.04
CA ASN A 8 -5.28 21.58 -33.74
C ASN A 8 -4.93 20.13 -33.37
N PHE A 9 -3.92 19.54 -34.03
CA PHE A 9 -3.43 18.20 -33.71
C PHE A 9 -2.84 18.11 -32.28
N LEU A 10 -2.04 19.11 -31.88
CA LEU A 10 -1.48 19.17 -30.53
C LEU A 10 -2.54 19.36 -29.44
N GLN A 11 -3.60 20.14 -29.72
CA GLN A 11 -4.69 20.33 -28.77
C GLN A 11 -5.55 19.06 -28.62
N THR A 12 -5.81 18.33 -29.71
CA THR A 12 -6.60 17.08 -29.67
C THR A 12 -5.88 15.97 -28.88
N THR A 13 -4.56 15.85 -28.99
CA THR A 13 -3.79 14.81 -28.28
C THR A 13 -3.62 15.11 -26.78
N CYS A 14 -3.50 16.38 -26.39
CA CYS A 14 -3.34 16.75 -24.97
C CYS A 14 -4.63 16.54 -24.16
N ALA A 15 -5.80 16.87 -24.73
CA ALA A 15 -7.09 16.67 -24.07
C ALA A 15 -7.44 15.19 -23.83
N ALA A 16 -6.97 14.28 -24.69
CA ALA A 16 -7.17 12.84 -24.50
C ALA A 16 -6.25 12.23 -23.42
N GLY A 17 -5.09 12.83 -23.16
CA GLY A 17 -4.11 12.30 -22.19
C GLY A 17 -4.37 12.69 -20.74
N ALA A 18 -4.94 13.87 -20.48
CA ALA A 18 -5.08 14.40 -19.11
C ALA A 18 -6.24 13.78 -18.31
N GLY A 19 -7.32 13.33 -18.97
CA GLY A 19 -8.53 12.82 -18.29
C GLY A 19 -8.44 11.38 -17.79
N LEU A 20 -7.54 10.56 -18.34
CA LEU A 20 -7.43 9.12 -18.01
C LEU A 20 -6.21 8.77 -17.15
N GLY A 21 -5.17 9.62 -17.12
CA GLY A 21 -3.94 9.32 -16.38
C GLY A 21 -4.02 9.52 -14.86
N VAL A 22 -4.82 10.49 -14.40
CA VAL A 22 -4.84 10.87 -12.97
C VAL A 22 -5.75 9.96 -12.13
N SER A 23 -6.79 9.39 -12.73
CA SER A 23 -7.73 8.49 -12.03
C SER A 23 -7.17 7.08 -11.79
N LEU A 24 -6.10 6.69 -12.49
CA LEU A 24 -5.51 5.34 -12.40
C LEU A 24 -4.24 5.26 -11.54
N LEU A 25 -3.64 6.39 -11.17
CA LEU A 25 -2.48 6.39 -10.28
C LEU A 25 -2.86 6.38 -8.79
N GLY A 26 -4.03 6.90 -8.41
CA GLY A 26 -4.33 7.25 -7.01
C GLY A 26 -4.65 6.11 -6.04
N SER A 27 -5.00 4.90 -6.51
CA SER A 27 -5.60 3.89 -5.61
C SER A 27 -4.64 2.84 -5.05
N ASN A 28 -3.42 2.71 -5.59
CA ASN A 28 -2.58 1.55 -5.28
C ASN A 28 -1.55 1.76 -4.15
N TYR A 29 -1.36 2.99 -3.66
CA TYR A 29 -0.40 3.27 -2.58
C TYR A 29 -0.92 2.91 -1.18
N LEU A 30 -2.24 2.82 -1.04
CA LEU A 30 -2.90 2.46 0.23
C LEU A 30 -3.09 0.95 0.40
N ALA A 31 -2.75 0.15 -0.62
CA ALA A 31 -2.67 -1.29 -0.47
C ALA A 31 -1.45 -1.62 0.38
N ALA A 32 -1.61 -1.54 1.70
CA ALA A 32 -0.70 -2.10 2.68
C ALA A 32 -0.38 -3.52 2.22
N LYS A 33 0.79 -3.69 1.62
CA LYS A 33 1.30 -4.98 1.17
C LYS A 33 1.62 -5.75 2.45
N GLU A 34 0.60 -6.43 2.97
CA GLU A 34 0.63 -7.21 4.20
C GLU A 34 1.89 -8.09 4.25
N ALA A 35 2.32 -8.41 5.47
CA ALA A 35 3.51 -9.16 5.89
C ALA A 35 3.85 -10.47 5.12
N LYS A 36 3.06 -10.85 4.11
CA LYS A 36 3.25 -11.99 3.20
C LYS A 36 4.60 -12.00 2.47
N ALA A 37 5.31 -10.88 2.37
CA ALA A 37 6.67 -10.87 1.81
C ALA A 37 7.68 -11.60 2.71
N VAL A 38 7.51 -11.50 4.03
CA VAL A 38 8.36 -12.16 5.04
C VAL A 38 8.07 -13.66 5.10
N ASP A 39 6.80 -14.06 5.01
CA ASP A 39 6.41 -15.47 4.96
C ASP A 39 7.05 -16.23 3.77
N LYS A 40 7.22 -15.57 2.63
CA LYS A 40 7.88 -16.14 1.44
C LYS A 40 9.38 -16.40 1.64
N LEU A 41 10.02 -15.68 2.56
CA LEU A 41 11.42 -15.87 2.94
C LEU A 41 11.57 -16.93 4.04
N GLY A 42 10.46 -17.50 4.54
CA GLY A 42 10.45 -18.46 5.65
C GLY A 42 10.75 -17.83 7.01
N TRP A 43 10.78 -16.50 7.09
CA TRP A 43 11.05 -15.78 8.33
C TRP A 43 9.75 -15.61 9.13
N ARG A 44 9.85 -15.75 10.45
CA ARG A 44 8.73 -15.48 11.37
C ARG A 44 9.04 -14.20 12.15
N LEU A 45 8.38 -13.11 11.77
CA LEU A 45 8.48 -11.85 12.50
C LEU A 45 7.43 -11.80 13.62
N GLY A 46 7.86 -11.46 14.82
CA GLY A 46 7.01 -11.30 15.99
C GLY A 46 7.50 -10.20 16.92
N LEU A 47 6.77 -9.99 18.01
CA LEU A 47 7.11 -9.05 19.08
C LEU A 47 7.41 -9.78 20.39
N GLN A 48 8.27 -9.19 21.21
CA GLN A 48 8.45 -9.64 22.59
C GLN A 48 7.41 -8.98 23.48
N ALA A 49 6.70 -9.77 24.29
CA ALA A 49 5.63 -9.30 25.19
C ALA A 49 6.11 -8.18 26.12
N TRP A 50 7.39 -8.18 26.49
CA TRP A 50 8.02 -7.11 27.29
C TRP A 50 7.94 -5.72 26.65
N THR A 51 7.78 -5.64 25.32
CA THR A 51 7.51 -4.36 24.62
C THR A 51 6.28 -3.67 25.21
N PHE A 52 5.29 -4.45 25.62
CA PHE A 52 4.05 -4.01 26.28
C PHE A 52 4.05 -4.35 27.78
N HIS A 53 5.19 -4.27 28.47
CA HIS A 53 5.30 -4.64 29.90
C HIS A 53 4.42 -3.83 30.87
N LYS A 54 3.80 -2.75 30.40
CA LYS A 54 2.86 -1.94 31.19
C LYS A 54 1.41 -2.42 31.06
N ASP A 55 1.14 -3.23 30.05
CA ASP A 55 -0.17 -3.78 29.73
C ASP A 55 -0.21 -5.26 30.13
N THR A 56 -1.40 -5.84 30.11
CA THR A 56 -1.59 -7.28 30.31
C THR A 56 -1.14 -8.07 29.08
N LEU A 57 -0.88 -9.37 29.26
CA LEU A 57 -0.53 -10.25 28.13
C LEU A 57 -1.61 -10.26 27.03
N PHE A 58 -2.88 -10.16 27.40
CA PHE A 58 -3.99 -10.12 26.44
C PHE A 58 -3.94 -8.85 25.59
N GLU A 59 -3.73 -7.70 26.23
CA GLU A 59 -3.53 -6.43 25.53
C GLU A 59 -2.28 -6.46 24.64
N ALA A 60 -1.20 -7.11 25.09
CA ALA A 60 -0.01 -7.31 24.27
C ALA A 60 -0.29 -8.17 23.01
N ILE A 61 -1.10 -9.22 23.15
CA ILE A 61 -1.55 -10.06 22.03
C ILE A 61 -2.42 -9.25 21.07
N ASP A 62 -3.40 -8.52 21.59
CA ASP A 62 -4.33 -7.70 20.81
C ASP A 62 -3.58 -6.59 20.06
N ASN A 63 -2.63 -5.93 20.72
CA ASN A 63 -1.75 -4.94 20.11
C ASN A 63 -0.86 -5.54 19.03
N THR A 64 -0.33 -6.76 19.25
CA THR A 64 0.47 -7.48 18.24
C THR A 64 -0.37 -7.83 17.01
N ALA A 65 -1.62 -8.28 17.22
CA ALA A 65 -2.56 -8.56 16.15
C ALA A 65 -2.96 -7.29 15.38
N ALA A 66 -3.17 -6.17 16.09
CA ALA A 66 -3.47 -4.87 15.48
C ALA A 66 -2.33 -4.35 14.58
N LEU A 67 -1.09 -4.72 14.87
CA LEU A 67 0.08 -4.43 14.03
C LEU A 67 0.23 -5.38 12.83
N GLY A 68 -0.67 -6.35 12.66
CA GLY A 68 -0.62 -7.34 11.58
C GLY A 68 0.45 -8.41 11.77
N LEU A 69 0.98 -8.55 13.00
CA LEU A 69 1.94 -9.59 13.35
C LEU A 69 1.22 -10.83 13.88
N ARG A 70 1.77 -12.01 13.55
CA ARG A 70 1.16 -13.30 13.86
C ARG A 70 1.84 -14.03 15.02
N TYR A 71 2.96 -13.51 15.49
CA TYR A 71 3.82 -14.16 16.47
C TYR A 71 4.15 -13.18 17.58
N ILE A 72 4.09 -13.69 18.81
CA ILE A 72 4.53 -12.99 20.02
C ILE A 72 5.32 -13.99 20.87
N GLU A 73 6.43 -13.55 21.46
CA GLU A 73 7.18 -14.32 22.46
C GLU A 73 6.83 -13.80 23.87
N ALA A 74 6.53 -14.71 24.79
CA ALA A 74 6.12 -14.41 26.17
C ALA A 74 7.19 -14.88 27.15
#